data_AF-A0A4U8SSM5-F1
#
_entry.id   AF-A0A4U8SSM5-F1
#
_cell.length_a   1.000
_cell.length_b   1.000
_cell.length_c   1.000
_cell.angle_alpha   90.00
_cell.angle_beta   90.00
_cell.angle_gamma   90.00
#
_symmetry.space_group_name_H-M   'P 1'
#
loop_
_entity.id
_entity.type
_entity.pdbx_description
1 polymer ?
#
loop_
_entity_poly.entity_id
_entity_poly.type
_entity_poly.pdbx_seq_one_letter_code
_entity_poly.pdbx_strand_id
1 'polypeptide(L)'
;MQTKFNGNYIKRISYYVGIIAFVAYLIIALVMWIMDINKEVDNIVNNAKAELAPLIQWYEKDSARELESIQNLTQESLNALNINSIIHQNLQDIQKAITNIEILSNFILPYDDENGALNTIIKGMRAVVSKTYIVSDLFGKERDFNPNQTYFILHDKERTQDYQNFLDFLESRINNDFSNSKKLEKASLDKIGIYYFAITALLEIPNYLILSDIEKNTCDVSQQEIQRVIQRYELIKMNFDTISKLLDKQMLQSEKQEKAKAYKNEVETIQGNLQKDEKVIATIQSNLKECQ
;
A
#
# COMPACT_ATOMS: atom_id res chain seq x y z
N MET A 1 -45.87 -45.84 53.86
CA MET A 1 -45.56 -44.40 54.08
C MET A 1 -45.25 -43.76 52.73
N GLN A 2 -46.20 -43.03 52.15
CA GLN A 2 -45.94 -42.17 51.00
C GLN A 2 -45.42 -40.82 51.52
N THR A 3 -44.13 -40.55 51.35
CA THR A 3 -43.58 -39.21 51.51
C THR A 3 -44.07 -38.35 50.34
N LYS A 4 -45.04 -37.48 50.61
CA LYS A 4 -45.48 -36.41 49.70
C LYS A 4 -44.28 -35.52 49.39
N PHE A 5 -43.67 -35.68 48.22
CA PHE A 5 -42.67 -34.75 47.72
C PHE A 5 -43.31 -33.37 47.56
N ASN A 6 -42.72 -32.38 48.23
CA ASN A 6 -43.24 -31.02 48.28
C ASN A 6 -43.10 -30.36 46.89
N GLY A 7 -44.20 -30.26 46.14
CA GLY A 7 -44.21 -29.79 44.74
C GLY A 7 -43.61 -28.39 44.51
N ASN A 8 -43.52 -27.55 45.55
CA ASN A 8 -42.83 -26.26 45.49
C ASN A 8 -41.31 -26.37 45.43
N TYR A 9 -40.72 -27.41 46.03
CA TYR A 9 -39.28 -27.66 45.99
C TYR A 9 -38.84 -28.14 44.59
N ILE A 10 -39.61 -29.05 43.99
CA ILE A 10 -39.38 -29.55 42.62
C ILE A 10 -39.53 -28.40 41.60
N LYS A 11 -40.53 -27.53 41.76
CA LYS A 11 -40.70 -26.33 40.91
C LYS A 11 -39.53 -25.36 41.01
N ARG A 12 -38.98 -25.13 42.20
CA ARG A 12 -37.79 -24.28 42.40
C ARG A 12 -36.53 -24.90 41.80
N ILE A 13 -36.28 -26.19 42.01
CA ILE A 13 -35.14 -26.89 41.38
C ILE A 13 -35.27 -26.85 39.86
N SER A 14 -36.44 -27.18 39.31
CA SER A 14 -36.69 -27.13 37.87
C SER A 14 -36.48 -25.74 37.28
N TYR A 15 -36.82 -24.69 38.02
CA TYR A 15 -36.58 -23.30 37.62
C TYR A 15 -35.08 -22.97 37.58
N TYR A 16 -34.32 -23.33 38.61
CA TYR A 16 -32.87 -23.11 38.64
C TYR A 16 -32.13 -23.95 37.59
N VAL A 17 -32.53 -25.20 37.38
CA VAL A 17 -31.99 -26.06 36.30
C VAL A 17 -32.31 -25.47 34.93
N GLY A 18 -33.50 -24.92 34.72
CA GLY A 18 -33.88 -24.23 33.49
C GLY A 18 -33.03 -22.98 33.22
N ILE A 19 -32.76 -22.17 34.24
CA ILE A 19 -31.87 -21.00 34.13
C ILE A 19 -30.44 -21.43 33.78
N ILE A 20 -29.90 -22.44 34.47
CA ILE A 20 -28.55 -22.94 34.21
C ILE A 20 -28.43 -23.48 32.79
N ALA A 21 -29.42 -24.25 32.31
CA ALA A 21 -29.44 -24.76 30.94
C ALA A 21 -29.53 -23.63 29.91
N PHE A 22 -30.31 -22.58 30.18
CA PHE A 22 -30.40 -21.40 29.31
C PHE A 22 -29.09 -20.62 29.25
N VAL A 23 -28.43 -20.38 30.39
CA VAL A 23 -27.11 -19.72 30.44
C VAL A 23 -26.05 -20.56 29.72
N ALA A 24 -26.04 -21.89 29.92
CA ALA A 24 -25.14 -22.78 29.21
C ALA A 24 -25.36 -22.73 27.68
N TYR A 25 -26.62 -22.72 27.24
CA TYR A 25 -26.96 -22.55 25.82
C TYR A 25 -26.43 -21.21 25.25
N LEU A 26 -26.60 -20.10 25.97
CA LEU A 26 -26.07 -18.80 25.53
C LEU A 26 -24.54 -18.79 25.42
N ILE A 27 -23.84 -19.42 26.38
CA ILE A 27 -22.39 -19.56 26.32
C ILE A 27 -21.97 -20.37 25.10
N ILE A 28 -22.63 -21.51 24.84
CA ILE A 28 -22.33 -22.36 23.67
C ILE A 28 -22.60 -21.59 22.37
N ALA A 29 -23.73 -20.89 22.26
CA ALA A 29 -24.07 -20.09 21.09
C ALA A 29 -23.04 -18.98 20.83
N LEU A 30 -22.58 -18.31 21.89
CA LEU A 30 -21.57 -17.26 21.80
C LEU A 30 -20.19 -17.81 21.42
N VAL A 31 -19.81 -18.98 21.94
CA VAL A 31 -18.58 -19.70 21.55
C VAL A 31 -18.63 -20.11 20.09
N MET A 32 -19.74 -20.71 19.61
CA MET A 32 -19.89 -21.10 18.20
C MET A 32 -19.82 -19.88 17.27
N TRP A 33 -20.46 -18.78 17.64
CA TRP A 33 -20.39 -17.53 16.86
C TRP A 33 -18.97 -16.95 16.79
N ILE A 34 -18.23 -16.97 17.91
CA ILE A 34 -16.81 -16.58 17.93
C ILE A 34 -15.97 -17.51 17.05
N MET A 35 -16.21 -18.83 17.09
CA MET A 35 -15.49 -19.80 16.26
C MET A 35 -15.75 -19.57 14.77
N ASP A 36 -17.00 -19.29 14.37
CA ASP A 36 -17.35 -19.01 12.98
C ASP A 36 -16.67 -17.73 12.48
N ILE A 37 -16.67 -16.66 13.28
CA ILE A 37 -15.94 -15.41 12.95
C ILE A 37 -14.44 -15.67 12.83
N ASN A 38 -13.84 -16.41 13.76
CA ASN A 38 -12.41 -16.72 13.71
C ASN A 38 -12.06 -17.51 12.45
N LYS A 39 -12.90 -18.47 12.05
CA LYS A 39 -12.71 -19.24 10.82
C LYS A 39 -12.81 -18.37 9.56
N GLU A 40 -13.74 -17.41 9.53
CA GLU A 40 -13.86 -16.46 8.43
C GLU A 40 -12.64 -15.55 8.33
N VAL A 41 -12.16 -15.03 9.47
CA VAL A 41 -10.93 -14.24 9.56
C VAL A 41 -9.71 -15.03 9.10
N ASP A 42 -9.55 -16.27 9.56
CA ASP A 42 -8.46 -17.16 9.15
C ASP A 42 -8.49 -17.42 7.64
N ASN A 43 -9.68 -17.60 7.06
CA ASN A 43 -9.82 -17.79 5.63
C ASN A 43 -9.40 -16.53 4.85
N ILE A 44 -9.81 -15.34 5.29
CA ILE A 44 -9.40 -14.06 4.67
C ILE A 44 -7.88 -13.89 4.72
N VAL A 45 -7.28 -14.11 5.90
CA VAL A 45 -5.83 -13.98 6.10
C VAL A 45 -5.06 -15.00 5.25
N ASN A 46 -5.50 -16.27 5.24
CA ASN A 46 -4.81 -17.31 4.48
C ASN A 46 -4.96 -17.13 2.97
N ASN A 47 -6.11 -16.66 2.49
CA ASN A 47 -6.28 -16.31 1.07
C ASN A 47 -5.36 -15.15 0.69
N ALA A 48 -5.29 -14.07 1.49
CA ALA A 48 -4.41 -12.94 1.19
C ALA A 48 -2.92 -13.34 1.19
N LYS A 49 -2.49 -14.23 2.09
CA LYS A 49 -1.14 -14.82 2.04
C LYS A 49 -0.92 -15.66 0.78
N ALA A 50 -1.89 -16.50 0.41
CA ALA A 50 -1.79 -17.35 -0.77
C ALA A 50 -1.68 -16.52 -2.05
N GLU A 51 -2.41 -15.41 -2.14
CA GLU A 51 -2.34 -14.48 -3.27
C GLU A 51 -0.98 -13.75 -3.35
N LEU A 52 -0.32 -13.49 -2.21
CA LEU A 52 1.02 -12.90 -2.16
C LEU A 52 2.15 -13.92 -2.39
N ALA A 53 1.91 -15.21 -2.15
CA ALA A 53 2.95 -16.23 -2.16
C ALA A 53 3.71 -16.33 -3.51
N PRO A 54 3.07 -16.29 -4.69
CA PRO A 54 3.77 -16.31 -5.97
C PRO A 54 4.73 -15.13 -6.14
N LEU A 55 4.28 -13.92 -5.78
CA LEU A 55 5.08 -12.71 -5.89
C LEU A 55 6.27 -12.74 -4.91
N ILE A 56 6.06 -13.21 -3.69
CA ILE A 56 7.13 -13.40 -2.70
C ILE A 56 8.14 -14.44 -3.19
N GLN A 57 7.68 -15.55 -3.77
CA GLN A 57 8.57 -16.57 -4.33
C GLN A 57 9.40 -16.02 -5.50
N TRP A 58 8.78 -15.23 -6.38
CA TRP A 58 9.48 -14.53 -7.46
C TRP A 58 10.55 -13.57 -6.90
N TYR A 59 10.19 -12.80 -5.86
CA TYR A 59 11.13 -11.90 -5.20
C TYR A 59 12.36 -12.65 -4.67
N GLU A 60 12.15 -13.75 -3.97
CA GLU A 60 13.24 -14.54 -3.38
C GLU A 60 14.14 -15.25 -4.40
N LYS A 61 13.62 -15.64 -5.58
CA LYS A 61 14.33 -16.51 -6.52
C LYS A 61 14.83 -15.81 -7.78
N ASP A 62 14.06 -14.85 -8.29
CA ASP A 62 14.20 -14.38 -9.66
C ASP A 62 14.36 -12.85 -9.78
N SER A 63 13.86 -12.07 -8.81
CA SER A 63 13.85 -10.60 -8.90
C SER A 63 15.21 -9.96 -9.19
N ALA A 64 16.28 -10.40 -8.53
CA ALA A 64 17.61 -9.85 -8.72
C ALA A 64 18.13 -10.08 -10.15
N ARG A 65 17.87 -11.28 -10.71
CA ARG A 65 18.29 -11.64 -12.06
C ARG A 65 17.47 -10.89 -13.11
N GLU A 66 16.18 -10.75 -12.88
CA GLU A 66 15.29 -9.98 -13.76
C GLU A 66 15.69 -8.50 -13.77
N LEU A 67 15.92 -7.91 -12.60
CA LEU A 67 16.36 -6.52 -12.47
C LEU A 67 17.70 -6.29 -13.17
N GLU A 68 18.69 -7.16 -12.95
CA GLU A 68 19.97 -7.09 -13.64
C GLU A 68 19.81 -7.22 -15.17
N SER A 69 18.91 -8.08 -15.63
CA SER A 69 18.60 -8.23 -17.06
C SER A 69 18.03 -6.94 -17.65
N ILE A 70 17.13 -6.26 -16.95
CA ILE A 70 16.55 -4.98 -17.39
C ILE A 70 17.61 -3.87 -17.41
N GLN A 71 18.44 -3.80 -16.37
CA GLN A 71 19.51 -2.80 -16.26
C GLN A 71 20.56 -2.93 -17.37
N ASN A 72 20.74 -4.12 -17.91
CA ASN A 72 21.70 -4.41 -18.98
C ASN A 72 21.08 -4.44 -20.39
N LEU A 73 19.82 -4.04 -20.55
CA LEU A 73 19.19 -3.97 -21.87
C LEU A 73 19.97 -3.02 -22.81
N THR A 74 20.22 -3.51 -24.02
CA THR A 74 20.65 -2.70 -25.17
C THR A 74 19.42 -2.16 -25.90
N GLN A 75 19.61 -1.14 -26.75
CA GLN A 75 18.54 -0.61 -27.59
C GLN A 75 17.88 -1.69 -28.47
N GLU A 76 18.67 -2.59 -29.06
CA GLU A 76 18.15 -3.70 -29.88
C GLU A 76 17.28 -4.65 -29.05
N SER A 77 17.76 -5.05 -27.87
CA SER A 77 17.00 -5.94 -26.99
C SER A 77 15.73 -5.27 -26.45
N LEU A 78 15.79 -3.98 -26.13
CA LEU A 78 14.64 -3.22 -25.66
C LEU A 78 13.57 -3.10 -26.75
N ASN A 79 13.96 -2.80 -27.99
CA ASN A 79 13.05 -2.71 -29.13
C ASN A 79 12.37 -4.06 -29.47
N ALA A 80 12.99 -5.18 -29.07
CA ALA A 80 12.42 -6.51 -29.23
C ALA A 80 11.44 -6.88 -28.08
N LEU A 81 11.46 -6.16 -26.96
CA LEU A 81 10.55 -6.39 -25.84
C LEU A 81 9.20 -5.72 -26.10
N ASN A 82 8.13 -6.38 -25.65
CA ASN A 82 6.85 -5.70 -25.49
C ASN A 82 6.84 -4.94 -24.14
N ILE A 83 7.47 -3.76 -24.12
CA ILE A 83 7.65 -2.94 -22.91
C ILE A 83 6.29 -2.62 -22.27
N ASN A 84 5.28 -2.25 -23.07
CA ASN A 84 3.94 -1.92 -22.57
C ASN A 84 3.33 -3.09 -21.80
N SER A 85 3.38 -4.30 -22.37
CA SER A 85 2.86 -5.50 -21.70
C SER A 85 3.61 -5.82 -20.41
N ILE A 86 4.94 -5.61 -20.37
CA ILE A 86 5.74 -5.85 -19.16
C ILE A 86 5.36 -4.82 -18.08
N ILE A 87 5.30 -3.53 -18.43
CA ILE A 87 4.90 -2.47 -17.50
C ILE A 87 3.49 -2.75 -16.97
N HIS A 88 2.53 -3.02 -17.85
CA HIS A 88 1.15 -3.37 -17.50
C HIS A 88 1.09 -4.50 -16.46
N GLN A 89 1.78 -5.62 -16.73
CA GLN A 89 1.78 -6.77 -15.82
C GLN A 89 2.41 -6.42 -14.47
N ASN A 90 3.52 -5.69 -14.45
CA ASN A 90 4.16 -5.28 -13.21
C ASN A 90 3.26 -4.34 -12.38
N LEU A 91 2.55 -3.40 -13.02
CA LEU A 91 1.58 -2.53 -12.34
C LEU A 91 0.40 -3.33 -11.75
N GLN A 92 -0.12 -4.33 -12.49
CA GLN A 92 -1.17 -5.22 -11.98
C GLN A 92 -0.70 -6.06 -10.79
N ASP A 93 0.51 -6.62 -10.86
CA ASP A 93 1.09 -7.40 -9.77
C ASP A 93 1.27 -6.54 -8.51
N ILE A 94 1.75 -5.30 -8.67
CA ILE A 94 1.89 -4.34 -7.58
C ILE A 94 0.53 -4.00 -6.97
N GLN A 95 -0.47 -3.68 -7.81
CA GLN A 95 -1.82 -3.35 -7.35
C GLN A 95 -2.40 -4.49 -6.53
N LYS A 96 -2.35 -5.72 -7.05
CA LYS A 96 -2.81 -6.93 -6.36
C LYS A 96 -2.09 -7.14 -5.04
N ALA A 97 -0.78 -6.93 -5.01
CA ALA A 97 0.01 -7.09 -3.79
C ALA A 97 -0.36 -6.05 -2.72
N ILE A 98 -0.53 -4.78 -3.10
CA ILE A 98 -0.95 -3.71 -2.19
C ILE A 98 -2.32 -4.01 -1.60
N THR A 99 -3.28 -4.49 -2.40
CA THR A 99 -4.61 -4.89 -1.90
C THR A 99 -4.51 -6.03 -0.87
N ASN A 100 -3.68 -7.04 -1.12
CA ASN A 100 -3.54 -8.14 -0.16
C ASN A 100 -2.76 -7.74 1.11
N ILE A 101 -1.77 -6.85 0.98
CA ILE A 101 -1.06 -6.24 2.12
C ILE A 101 -2.04 -5.44 2.98
N GLU A 102 -2.95 -4.68 2.37
CA GLU A 102 -4.01 -3.96 3.09
C GLU A 102 -4.87 -4.91 3.90
N ILE A 103 -5.38 -5.98 3.27
CA ILE A 103 -6.18 -7.02 3.93
C ILE A 103 -5.42 -7.55 5.14
N LEU A 104 -4.20 -8.03 4.96
CA LEU A 104 -3.38 -8.56 6.05
C LEU A 104 -3.12 -7.52 7.14
N SER A 105 -2.90 -6.26 6.77
CA SER A 105 -2.62 -5.21 7.73
C SER A 105 -3.79 -5.02 8.70
N ASN A 106 -5.03 -5.21 8.26
CA ASN A 106 -6.22 -5.07 9.10
C ASN A 106 -6.31 -6.14 10.20
N PHE A 107 -5.50 -7.19 10.11
CA PHE A 107 -5.43 -8.28 11.08
C PHE A 107 -4.11 -8.33 11.85
N ILE A 108 -3.25 -7.30 11.73
CA ILE A 108 -2.10 -7.13 12.64
C ILE A 108 -2.66 -6.66 13.99
N LEU A 109 -2.66 -7.55 14.98
CA LEU A 109 -3.06 -7.20 16.33
C LEU A 109 -1.89 -6.56 17.10
N PRO A 110 -2.17 -5.63 18.04
CA PRO A 110 -1.13 -4.86 18.73
C PRO A 110 -0.17 -5.67 19.61
N TYR A 111 -0.44 -6.95 19.86
CA TYR A 111 0.29 -7.76 20.84
C TYR A 111 0.82 -9.09 20.28
N ASP A 112 0.47 -9.48 19.05
CA ASP A 112 0.97 -10.74 18.46
C ASP A 112 0.87 -10.79 16.92
N ASP A 113 1.86 -11.43 16.29
CA ASP A 113 1.88 -11.86 14.87
C ASP A 113 1.72 -13.38 14.80
N GLU A 114 0.85 -13.94 15.64
CA GLU A 114 0.55 -15.38 15.72
C GLU A 114 0.15 -15.98 14.37
N ASN A 115 -0.44 -15.16 13.50
CA ASN A 115 -0.81 -15.55 12.14
C ASN A 115 0.31 -15.33 11.11
N GLY A 116 1.48 -14.76 11.45
CA GLY A 116 2.57 -14.50 10.50
C GLY A 116 2.22 -13.51 9.38
N ALA A 117 1.21 -12.67 9.59
CA ALA A 117 0.77 -11.67 8.63
C ALA A 117 1.85 -10.59 8.43
N LEU A 118 2.52 -10.15 9.50
CA LEU A 118 3.55 -9.09 9.42
C LEU A 118 4.73 -9.54 8.56
N ASN A 119 5.24 -10.76 8.76
CA ASN A 119 6.33 -11.28 7.92
C ASN A 119 5.92 -11.36 6.44
N THR A 120 4.68 -11.80 6.16
CA THR A 120 4.17 -11.85 4.78
C THR A 120 4.06 -10.46 4.16
N ILE A 121 3.58 -9.48 4.92
CA ILE A 121 3.51 -8.06 4.50
C ILE A 121 4.89 -7.53 4.15
N ILE A 122 5.89 -7.73 5.03
CA ILE A 122 7.26 -7.24 4.80
C ILE A 122 7.84 -7.84 3.51
N LYS A 123 7.68 -9.14 3.29
CA LYS A 123 8.14 -9.79 2.06
C LYS A 123 7.39 -9.29 0.83
N GLY A 124 6.07 -9.13 0.92
CA GLY A 124 5.24 -8.59 -0.16
C GLY A 124 5.63 -7.16 -0.54
N MET A 125 5.91 -6.30 0.45
CA MET A 125 6.38 -4.93 0.23
C MET A 125 7.73 -4.89 -0.49
N ARG A 126 8.68 -5.74 -0.09
CA ARG A 126 9.97 -5.83 -0.78
C ARG A 126 9.81 -6.27 -2.24
N ALA A 127 8.91 -7.23 -2.48
CA ALA A 127 8.60 -7.66 -3.84
C ALA A 127 7.99 -6.54 -4.68
N VAL A 128 7.05 -5.76 -4.12
CA VAL A 128 6.49 -4.57 -4.78
C VAL A 128 7.58 -3.57 -5.13
N VAL A 129 8.54 -3.29 -4.24
CA VAL A 129 9.66 -2.38 -4.54
C VAL A 129 10.49 -2.87 -5.72
N SER A 130 10.82 -4.16 -5.76
CA SER A 130 11.54 -4.73 -6.90
C SER A 130 10.77 -4.60 -8.22
N LYS A 131 9.44 -4.80 -8.20
CA LYS A 131 8.57 -4.59 -9.36
C LYS A 131 8.54 -3.12 -9.79
N THR A 132 8.49 -2.20 -8.83
CA THR A 132 8.60 -0.75 -9.10
C THR A 132 9.92 -0.40 -9.78
N TYR A 133 11.05 -0.95 -9.32
CA TYR A 133 12.34 -0.72 -9.97
C TYR A 133 12.41 -1.27 -11.39
N ILE A 134 11.81 -2.43 -11.67
CA ILE A 134 11.71 -2.95 -13.04
C ILE A 134 10.98 -1.95 -13.95
N VAL A 135 9.85 -1.40 -13.48
CA VAL A 135 9.08 -0.40 -14.23
C VAL A 135 9.91 0.87 -14.44
N SER A 136 10.52 1.40 -13.39
CA SER A 136 11.33 2.63 -13.46
C SER A 136 12.57 2.47 -14.35
N ASP A 137 13.25 1.32 -14.30
CA ASP A 137 14.43 1.04 -15.14
C ASP A 137 14.03 0.88 -16.61
N LEU A 138 12.90 0.24 -16.92
CA LEU A 138 12.37 0.16 -18.28
C LEU A 138 12.10 1.55 -18.86
N PHE A 139 11.43 2.41 -18.09
CA PHE A 139 11.19 3.79 -18.47
C PHE A 139 12.51 4.58 -18.64
N GLY A 140 13.45 4.42 -17.72
CA GLY A 140 14.76 5.06 -17.80
C GLY A 140 15.50 4.68 -19.09
N LYS A 141 15.56 3.38 -19.41
CA LYS A 141 16.24 2.87 -20.61
C LYS A 141 15.61 3.39 -21.89
N GLU A 142 14.30 3.34 -21.99
CA GLU A 142 13.62 3.78 -23.20
C GLU A 142 13.75 5.30 -23.40
N ARG A 143 13.77 6.08 -22.31
CA ARG A 143 14.08 7.52 -22.36
C ARG A 143 15.52 7.77 -22.83
N ASP A 144 16.48 7.03 -22.29
CA ASP A 144 17.90 7.15 -22.65
C ASP A 144 18.16 6.80 -24.12
N PHE A 145 17.45 5.82 -24.67
CA PHE A 145 17.57 5.43 -26.09
C PHE A 145 16.76 6.31 -27.03
N ASN A 146 15.77 7.06 -26.53
CA ASN A 146 14.93 7.97 -27.30
C ASN A 146 15.00 9.42 -26.77
N PRO A 147 16.19 10.02 -26.61
CA PRO A 147 16.35 11.31 -25.91
C PRO A 147 15.69 12.49 -26.63
N ASN A 148 15.35 12.33 -27.91
CA ASN A 148 14.71 13.34 -28.74
C ASN A 148 13.17 13.28 -28.66
N GLN A 149 12.58 12.34 -27.91
CA GLN A 149 11.14 12.31 -27.71
C GLN A 149 10.72 13.36 -26.69
N THR A 150 9.74 14.14 -27.11
CA THR A 150 9.13 15.24 -26.36
C THR A 150 8.33 14.70 -25.18
N TYR A 151 7.46 13.69 -25.38
CA TYR A 151 6.55 13.13 -24.37
C TYR A 151 6.92 11.69 -23.99
N PHE A 152 8.04 11.45 -23.34
CA PHE A 152 8.53 10.08 -23.22
C PHE A 152 7.51 9.05 -22.65
N ILE A 153 6.84 9.36 -21.54
CA ILE A 153 5.74 8.53 -21.01
C ILE A 153 4.43 8.87 -21.72
N LEU A 154 4.15 10.16 -21.91
CA LEU A 154 2.86 10.65 -22.41
C LEU A 154 2.61 10.39 -23.92
N HIS A 155 3.61 9.95 -24.68
CA HIS A 155 3.50 9.64 -26.11
C HIS A 155 2.75 8.34 -26.37
N ASP A 156 2.85 7.38 -25.45
CA ASP A 156 2.17 6.10 -25.57
C ASP A 156 0.83 6.14 -24.83
N LYS A 157 -0.28 6.13 -25.58
CA LYS A 157 -1.64 6.23 -25.01
C LYS A 157 -2.02 5.03 -24.16
N GLU A 158 -1.61 3.83 -24.55
CA GLU A 158 -1.93 2.59 -23.81
C GLU A 158 -1.22 2.63 -22.46
N ARG A 159 0.10 2.88 -22.49
CA ARG A 159 0.93 2.95 -21.30
C ARG A 159 0.51 4.09 -20.38
N THR A 160 0.19 5.25 -20.94
CA THR A 160 -0.31 6.39 -20.16
C THR A 160 -1.61 6.01 -19.43
N GLN A 161 -2.53 5.32 -20.10
CA GLN A 161 -3.78 4.90 -19.49
C GLN A 161 -3.56 3.91 -18.33
N ASP A 162 -2.74 2.88 -18.53
CA ASP A 162 -2.41 1.90 -17.49
C ASP A 162 -1.78 2.56 -16.27
N TYR A 163 -0.86 3.48 -16.53
CA TYR A 163 -0.18 4.21 -15.50
C TYR A 163 -1.12 5.13 -14.71
N GLN A 164 -2.00 5.87 -15.39
CA GLN A 164 -2.99 6.73 -14.74
C GLN A 164 -3.98 5.92 -13.90
N ASN A 165 -4.45 4.77 -14.39
CA ASN A 165 -5.30 3.86 -13.64
C ASN A 165 -4.63 3.40 -12.35
N PHE A 166 -3.35 3.06 -12.45
CA PHE A 166 -2.56 2.63 -11.30
C PHE A 166 -2.35 3.76 -10.29
N LEU A 167 -2.05 4.98 -10.74
CA LEU A 167 -1.94 6.15 -9.86
C LEU A 167 -3.26 6.49 -9.15
N ASP A 168 -4.41 6.33 -9.84
CA ASP A 168 -5.73 6.52 -9.23
C ASP A 168 -6.03 5.49 -8.15
N PHE A 169 -5.63 4.24 -8.38
CA PHE A 169 -5.72 3.20 -7.36
C PHE A 169 -4.93 3.58 -6.10
N LEU A 170 -3.68 4.01 -6.26
CA LEU A 170 -2.83 4.42 -5.14
C LEU A 170 -3.38 5.66 -4.41
N GLU A 171 -3.85 6.65 -5.16
CA GLU A 171 -4.49 7.84 -4.61
C GLU A 171 -5.73 7.48 -3.77
N SER A 172 -6.60 6.61 -4.29
CA SER A 172 -7.76 6.11 -3.55
C SER A 172 -7.35 5.40 -2.27
N ARG A 173 -6.32 4.56 -2.33
CA ARG A 173 -5.77 3.83 -1.16
C ARG A 173 -5.25 4.79 -0.09
N ILE A 174 -4.43 5.77 -0.48
CA ILE A 174 -3.87 6.77 0.43
C ILE A 174 -4.98 7.59 1.06
N ASN A 175 -5.95 8.08 0.26
CA ASN A 175 -7.09 8.82 0.80
C ASN A 175 -7.87 7.99 1.82
N ASN A 176 -8.09 6.69 1.56
CA ASN A 176 -8.76 5.80 2.51
C ASN A 176 -7.97 5.63 3.82
N ASP A 177 -6.66 5.39 3.74
CA ASP A 177 -5.78 5.22 4.91
C ASP A 177 -5.72 6.49 5.78
N PHE A 178 -5.72 7.67 5.15
CA PHE A 178 -5.54 8.94 5.83
C PHE A 178 -6.85 9.67 6.18
N SER A 179 -8.00 9.19 5.70
CA SER A 179 -9.32 9.80 5.95
C SER A 179 -9.76 9.84 7.42
N ASN A 180 -9.25 8.93 8.26
CA ASN A 180 -9.70 8.77 9.65
C ASN A 180 -8.59 9.13 10.66
N SER A 181 -8.59 10.38 11.10
CA SER A 181 -7.61 10.91 12.08
C SER A 181 -7.53 10.08 13.37
N LYS A 182 -8.65 9.57 13.89
CA LYS A 182 -8.66 8.74 15.11
C LYS A 182 -7.97 7.39 14.90
N LYS A 183 -8.08 6.80 13.71
CA LYS A 183 -7.36 5.56 13.37
C LYS A 183 -5.86 5.84 13.21
N LEU A 184 -5.50 6.94 12.54
CA LEU A 184 -4.11 7.37 12.36
C LEU A 184 -3.41 7.62 13.70
N GLU A 185 -4.05 8.33 14.63
CA GLU A 185 -3.48 8.63 15.95
C GLU A 185 -3.19 7.38 16.78
N LYS A 186 -3.92 6.29 16.53
CA LYS A 186 -3.77 5.00 17.23
C LYS A 186 -2.92 4.00 16.45
N ALA A 187 -2.37 4.38 15.30
CA ALA A 187 -1.59 3.48 14.48
C ALA A 187 -0.35 2.95 15.23
N SER A 188 -0.11 1.65 15.13
CA SER A 188 1.16 1.06 15.57
C SER A 188 2.29 1.52 14.66
N LEU A 189 3.55 1.33 15.09
CA LEU A 189 4.71 1.65 14.27
C LEU A 189 4.73 0.85 12.96
N ASP A 190 4.29 -0.40 12.97
CA ASP A 190 4.19 -1.21 11.75
C ASP A 190 3.11 -0.67 10.81
N LYS A 191 1.96 -0.23 11.33
CA LYS A 191 0.93 0.45 10.53
C LYS A 191 1.44 1.74 9.89
N ILE A 192 2.23 2.52 10.63
CA ILE A 192 2.88 3.73 10.09
C ILE A 192 3.85 3.35 8.97
N GLY A 193 4.64 2.29 9.14
CA GLY A 193 5.50 1.75 8.07
C GLY A 193 4.73 1.34 6.82
N ILE A 194 3.51 0.79 6.98
CA ILE A 194 2.64 0.43 5.85
C ILE A 194 2.10 1.66 5.13
N TYR A 195 1.70 2.70 5.86
CA TYR A 195 1.27 3.96 5.24
C TYR A 195 2.43 4.64 4.49
N TYR A 196 3.62 4.67 5.12
CA TYR A 196 4.85 5.16 4.50
C TYR A 196 5.11 4.44 3.18
N PHE A 197 5.07 3.11 3.19
CA PHE A 197 5.29 2.30 2.00
C PHE A 197 4.34 2.65 0.85
N ALA A 198 3.04 2.78 1.13
CA ALA A 198 2.04 3.09 0.12
C ALA A 198 2.29 4.45 -0.56
N ILE A 199 2.72 5.46 0.22
CA ILE A 199 3.05 6.79 -0.31
C ILE A 199 4.36 6.77 -1.07
N THR A 200 5.38 6.08 -0.56
CA THR A 200 6.66 5.93 -1.27
C THR A 200 6.47 5.21 -2.59
N ALA A 201 5.61 4.19 -2.67
CA ALA A 201 5.26 3.56 -3.94
C ALA A 201 4.62 4.55 -4.93
N LEU A 202 3.78 5.48 -4.47
CA LEU A 202 3.22 6.56 -5.30
C LEU A 202 4.30 7.56 -5.77
N LEU A 203 5.37 7.77 -4.99
CA LEU A 203 6.48 8.67 -5.32
C LEU A 203 7.51 8.05 -6.28
N GLU A 204 7.91 6.80 -6.02
CA GLU A 204 8.96 6.07 -6.76
C GLU A 204 8.51 5.58 -8.13
N ILE A 205 7.19 5.35 -8.29
CA ILE A 205 6.59 5.05 -9.58
C ILE A 205 6.54 6.39 -10.33
N PRO A 206 7.16 6.47 -11.52
CA PRO A 206 7.86 7.62 -12.14
C PRO A 206 7.10 8.96 -12.29
N ASN A 207 6.58 9.50 -11.19
CA ASN A 207 6.04 10.86 -11.13
C ASN A 207 7.10 11.88 -11.53
N TYR A 208 8.36 11.65 -11.20
CA TYR A 208 9.47 12.51 -11.64
C TYR A 208 9.65 12.51 -13.17
N LEU A 209 9.40 11.39 -13.86
CA LEU A 209 9.48 11.35 -15.33
C LEU A 209 8.30 12.08 -15.96
N ILE A 210 7.08 11.90 -15.42
CA ILE A 210 5.91 12.66 -15.89
C ILE A 210 6.10 14.15 -15.66
N LEU A 211 6.56 14.56 -14.47
CA LEU A 211 6.90 15.96 -14.18
C LEU A 211 7.94 16.49 -15.18
N SER A 212 8.97 15.70 -15.51
CA SER A 212 9.97 16.06 -16.52
C SER A 212 9.40 16.20 -17.93
N ASP A 213 8.46 15.32 -18.32
CA ASP A 213 7.77 15.42 -19.62
C ASP A 213 6.87 16.66 -19.67
N ILE A 214 6.17 16.98 -18.58
CA ILE A 214 5.31 18.17 -18.50
C ILE A 214 6.15 19.45 -18.50
N GLU A 215 7.25 19.49 -17.76
CA GLU A 215 8.13 20.67 -17.67
C GLU A 215 8.66 21.08 -19.04
N LYS A 216 9.14 20.11 -19.83
CA LYS A 216 9.70 20.37 -21.16
C LYS A 216 8.64 20.83 -22.16
N ASN A 217 7.37 20.50 -21.92
CA ASN A 217 6.32 20.57 -22.93
C ASN A 217 5.02 21.15 -22.39
N THR A 218 5.14 22.09 -21.45
CA THR A 218 4.01 22.56 -20.65
C THR A 218 2.83 23.05 -21.49
N CYS A 219 3.09 23.69 -22.64
CA CYS A 219 2.04 24.27 -23.48
C CYS A 219 1.24 23.27 -24.33
N ASP A 220 1.78 22.07 -24.50
CA ASP A 220 1.18 21.04 -25.33
C ASP A 220 0.50 19.95 -24.47
N VAL A 221 0.73 19.96 -23.15
CA VAL A 221 0.03 19.10 -22.20
C VAL A 221 -1.25 19.79 -21.73
N SER A 222 -2.35 19.04 -21.66
CA SER A 222 -3.62 19.59 -21.19
C SER A 222 -3.52 20.12 -19.76
N GLN A 223 -4.15 21.27 -19.49
CA GLN A 223 -4.22 21.85 -18.13
C GLN A 223 -4.76 20.87 -17.09
N GLN A 224 -5.70 20.00 -17.48
CA GLN A 224 -6.26 18.99 -16.59
C GLN A 224 -5.20 17.98 -16.14
N GLU A 225 -4.37 17.49 -17.06
CA GLU A 225 -3.29 16.55 -16.74
C GLU A 225 -2.24 17.20 -15.82
N ILE A 226 -1.87 18.45 -16.10
CA ILE A 226 -0.95 19.23 -15.26
C ILE A 226 -1.51 19.37 -13.84
N GLN A 227 -2.77 19.77 -13.71
CA GLN A 227 -3.42 19.92 -12.40
C GLN A 227 -3.45 18.60 -11.63
N ARG A 228 -3.73 17.48 -12.30
CA ARG A 228 -3.78 16.15 -11.68
C ARG A 228 -2.43 15.74 -11.08
N VAL A 229 -1.34 15.96 -11.81
CA VAL A 229 0.02 15.64 -11.34
C VAL A 229 0.40 16.52 -10.15
N ILE A 230 0.08 17.83 -10.19
CA ILE A 230 0.32 18.75 -9.07
C ILE A 230 -0.51 18.34 -7.83
N GLN A 231 -1.77 17.97 -8.00
CA GLN A 231 -2.62 17.53 -6.88
C GLN A 231 -2.06 16.27 -6.20
N ARG A 232 -1.55 15.30 -6.98
CA ARG A 232 -0.90 14.11 -6.43
C ARG A 232 0.39 14.44 -5.69
N TYR A 233 1.18 15.38 -6.20
CA TYR A 233 2.35 15.90 -5.48
C TYR A 233 1.97 16.48 -4.11
N GLU A 234 0.94 17.32 -4.05
CA GLU A 234 0.47 17.92 -2.79
C GLU A 234 -0.09 16.85 -1.81
N LEU A 235 -0.79 15.85 -2.33
CA LEU A 235 -1.28 14.71 -1.54
C LEU A 235 -0.10 13.95 -0.90
N ILE A 236 0.95 13.66 -1.68
CA ILE A 236 2.15 12.96 -1.18
C ILE A 236 2.80 13.78 -0.06
N LYS A 237 3.04 15.07 -0.31
CA LYS A 237 3.66 15.99 0.65
C LYS A 237 2.88 16.05 1.97
N MET A 238 1.57 16.25 1.90
CA MET A 238 0.71 16.33 3.09
C MET A 238 0.72 15.04 3.92
N ASN A 239 0.74 13.88 3.26
CA ASN A 239 0.72 12.61 3.95
C ASN A 239 2.09 12.25 4.55
N PHE A 240 3.20 12.63 3.92
CA PHE A 240 4.53 12.54 4.55
C PHE A 240 4.63 13.42 5.80
N ASP A 241 4.11 14.65 5.77
CA ASP A 241 4.04 15.51 6.97
C ASP A 241 3.22 14.84 8.10
N THR A 242 2.14 14.16 7.75
CA THR A 242 1.31 13.43 8.71
C THR A 242 2.08 12.26 9.31
N ILE A 243 2.75 11.44 8.50
CA ILE A 243 3.60 10.34 8.97
C ILE A 243 4.71 10.87 9.88
N SER A 244 5.38 11.94 9.46
CA SER A 244 6.45 12.60 10.20
C SER A 244 6.00 12.95 11.62
N LYS A 245 4.81 13.53 11.78
CA LYS A 245 4.20 13.84 13.10
C LYS A 245 3.82 12.59 13.90
N LEU A 246 3.36 11.53 13.24
CA LEU A 246 3.03 10.26 13.91
C LEU A 246 4.30 9.60 14.46
N LEU A 247 5.40 9.64 13.71
CA LEU A 247 6.70 9.11 14.13
C LEU A 247 7.25 9.88 15.34
N ASP A 248 7.11 11.21 15.37
CA ASP A 248 7.50 12.02 16.54
C ASP A 248 6.80 11.54 17.82
N LYS A 249 5.51 11.18 17.74
CA LYS A 249 4.77 10.61 18.88
C LYS A 249 5.28 9.22 19.27
N GLN A 250 5.63 8.37 18.31
CA GLN A 250 6.18 7.03 18.58
C GLN A 250 7.57 7.10 19.23
N MET A 251 8.38 8.12 18.88
CA MET A 251 9.71 8.33 19.47
C MET A 251 9.67 8.68 20.97
N LEU A 252 8.52 9.14 21.49
CA LEU A 252 8.31 9.35 22.92
C LEU A 252 8.15 8.04 23.71
N GLN A 253 7.97 6.90 23.02
CA GLN A 253 7.88 5.57 23.62
C GLN A 253 9.25 4.89 23.57
N SER A 254 9.88 4.67 24.74
CA SER A 254 11.27 4.18 24.86
C SER A 254 11.54 2.89 24.09
N GLU A 255 10.60 1.95 24.09
CA GLU A 255 10.73 0.65 23.40
C GLU A 255 10.74 0.75 21.87
N LYS A 256 10.25 1.85 21.30
CA LYS A 256 10.08 2.02 19.84
C LYS A 256 10.97 3.13 19.27
N GLN A 257 11.75 3.80 20.12
CA GLN A 257 12.44 5.03 19.79
C GLN A 257 13.41 4.88 18.62
N GLU A 258 14.21 3.82 18.58
CA GLU A 258 15.20 3.61 17.51
C GLU A 258 14.56 3.33 16.16
N LYS A 259 13.58 2.42 16.10
CA LYS A 259 12.87 2.07 14.86
C LYS A 259 12.06 3.27 14.33
N ALA A 260 11.41 4.02 15.22
CA ALA A 260 10.69 5.24 14.83
C ALA A 260 11.64 6.32 14.30
N LYS A 261 12.83 6.48 14.90
CA LYS A 261 13.87 7.40 14.42
C LYS A 261 14.42 7.00 13.05
N ALA A 262 14.61 5.70 12.79
CA ALA A 262 15.04 5.22 11.48
C ALA A 262 14.03 5.59 10.38
N TYR A 263 12.74 5.31 10.60
CA TYR A 263 11.69 5.74 9.66
C TYR A 263 11.60 7.25 9.52
N LYS A 264 11.81 8.01 10.60
CA LYS A 264 11.80 9.47 10.55
C LYS A 264 12.89 10.00 9.61
N ASN A 265 14.11 9.48 9.72
CA ASN A 265 15.22 9.87 8.85
C ASN A 265 14.94 9.53 7.37
N GLU A 266 14.30 8.39 7.09
CA GLU A 266 13.89 8.02 5.72
C GLU A 266 12.85 9.00 5.17
N VAL A 267 11.81 9.31 5.96
CA VAL A 267 10.78 10.29 5.61
C VAL A 267 11.40 11.65 5.33
N GLU A 268 12.29 12.14 6.19
CA GLU A 268 12.97 13.43 6.02
C GLU A 268 13.83 13.46 4.75
N THR A 269 14.49 12.34 4.40
CA THR A 269 15.27 12.22 3.16
C THR A 269 14.36 12.35 1.94
N ILE A 270 13.21 11.68 1.93
CA ILE A 270 12.23 11.77 0.84
C ILE A 270 11.63 13.17 0.76
N GLN A 271 11.28 13.78 1.90
CA GLN A 271 10.80 15.16 1.94
C GLN A 271 11.85 16.15 1.40
N GLY A 272 13.14 15.91 1.64
CA GLY A 272 14.22 16.65 1.01
C GLY A 272 14.26 16.49 -0.51
N ASN A 273 14.01 15.29 -1.03
CA ASN A 273 13.94 15.04 -2.47
C ASN A 273 12.72 15.70 -3.13
N LEU A 274 11.56 15.74 -2.46
CA LEU A 274 10.35 16.42 -2.92
C LEU A 274 10.57 17.92 -3.19
N GLN A 275 11.58 18.56 -2.58
CA GLN A 275 11.93 19.95 -2.88
C GLN A 275 12.44 20.15 -4.32
N LYS A 276 12.97 19.09 -4.96
CA LYS A 276 13.33 19.15 -6.39
C LYS A 276 12.07 19.23 -7.25
N ASP A 277 11.09 18.41 -6.92
CA ASP A 277 9.80 18.39 -7.62
C ASP A 277 9.04 19.72 -7.44
N GLU A 278 9.14 20.38 -6.27
CA GLU A 278 8.58 21.74 -6.08
C GLU A 278 9.11 22.74 -7.10
N LYS A 279 10.41 22.69 -7.42
CA LYS A 279 11.03 23.59 -8.38
C LYS A 279 10.56 23.29 -9.81
N VAL A 280 10.42 22.01 -10.14
CA VAL A 280 9.87 21.57 -11.45
C VAL A 280 8.42 22.03 -11.57
N ILE A 281 7.60 21.83 -10.53
CA ILE A 281 6.19 22.28 -10.49
C ILE A 281 6.09 23.80 -10.61
N ALA A 282 6.94 24.56 -9.92
CA ALA A 282 6.96 26.02 -10.05
C ALA A 282 7.32 26.46 -11.48
N THR A 283 8.24 25.75 -12.14
CA THR A 283 8.60 25.99 -13.54
C THR A 283 7.43 25.68 -14.47
N ILE A 284 6.78 24.52 -14.31
CA ILE A 284 5.55 24.17 -15.04
C ILE A 284 4.48 25.25 -14.86
N GLN A 285 4.21 25.69 -13.63
CA GLN A 285 3.20 26.72 -13.36
C GLN A 285 3.56 28.09 -13.96
N SER A 286 4.85 28.43 -14.06
CA SER A 286 5.31 29.65 -14.73
C SER A 286 5.10 29.54 -16.24
N ASN A 287 5.60 28.47 -16.85
CA ASN A 287 5.48 28.21 -18.29
C ASN A 287 4.01 28.18 -18.72
N LEU A 288 3.13 27.60 -17.90
CA LEU A 288 1.70 27.50 -18.20
C LEU A 288 1.03 28.88 -18.37
N LYS A 289 1.54 29.93 -17.73
CA LYS A 289 1.03 31.31 -17.90
C LYS A 289 1.46 31.93 -19.23
N GLU A 290 2.51 31.40 -19.83
CA GLU A 290 3.06 31.85 -21.12
C GLU A 290 2.45 31.07 -22.30
N CYS A 291 1.85 29.92 -22.02
CA CYS A 291 1.08 29.15 -22.98
C CYS A 291 -0.22 29.90 -23.32
N GLN A 292 -0.34 30.36 -24.56
CA GLN A 292 -1.51 31.08 -25.08
C GLN A 292 -2.70 30.17 -25.34
#